data_AF-A0A6N4WZF9-F1
#
_entry.id   AF-A0A6N4WZF9-F1
#
_cell.length_a   1.000
_cell.length_b   1.000
_cell.length_c   1.000
_cell.angle_alpha   90.00
_cell.angle_beta   90.00
_cell.angle_gamma   90.00
#
_symmetry.space_group_name_H-M   'P 1'
#
loop_
_entity.id
_entity.type
_entity.pdbx_description
1 polymer ?
#
loop_
_entity_poly.entity_id
_entity_poly.type
_entity_poly.pdbx_seq_one_letter_code
_entity_poly.pdbx_strand_id
1 'polypeptide(L)'
;MKTLTNTLLRLIEIASIIGLNDNDVKNAKDYLMHNEFGLCYDTIITQIYEYDIEIDIKFYQFITKIGNLLNLTHENYFFMKELISDENNIPKSIKSELAKIIASLE
;
A
#
# COMPACT_ATOMS: atom_id res chain seq x y z
N MET A 1 19.94 -4.58 -9.38
CA MET A 1 18.85 -5.28 -10.07
C MET A 1 18.28 -6.44 -9.25
N LYS A 2 19.00 -7.53 -8.96
CA LYS A 2 18.48 -8.66 -8.13
C LYS A 2 17.87 -8.23 -6.79
N THR A 3 18.49 -7.25 -6.11
CA THR A 3 17.98 -6.73 -4.83
C THR A 3 16.61 -6.07 -4.98
N LEU A 4 16.39 -5.23 -5.99
CA LEU A 4 15.11 -4.53 -6.21
C LEU A 4 13.99 -5.53 -6.54
N THR A 5 14.26 -6.48 -7.45
CA THR A 5 13.31 -7.55 -7.80
C THR A 5 12.88 -8.34 -6.57
N ASN A 6 13.82 -8.74 -5.71
CA ASN A 6 13.50 -9.46 -4.48
C ASN A 6 12.69 -8.60 -3.51
N THR A 7 13.01 -7.31 -3.38
CA THR A 7 12.26 -6.40 -2.50
C THR A 7 10.82 -6.22 -3.00
N LEU A 8 10.61 -6.07 -4.30
CA LEU A 8 9.27 -5.98 -4.90
C LEU A 8 8.50 -7.30 -4.76
N LEU A 9 9.17 -8.45 -4.91
CA LEU A 9 8.54 -9.73 -4.64
C LEU A 9 8.05 -9.83 -3.18
N ARG A 10 8.84 -9.32 -2.21
CA ARG A 10 8.40 -9.27 -0.81
C ARG A 10 7.24 -8.30 -0.59
N LEU A 11 7.21 -7.17 -1.30
CA LEU A 11 6.06 -6.26 -1.27
C LEU A 11 4.77 -6.97 -1.72
N ILE A 12 4.83 -7.70 -2.83
CA ILE A 12 3.70 -8.49 -3.36
C ILE A 12 3.26 -9.57 -2.36
N GLU A 13 4.20 -10.30 -1.77
CA GLU A 13 3.90 -11.36 -0.78
C GLU A 13 3.23 -10.79 0.47
N ILE A 14 3.74 -9.67 1.01
CA ILE A 14 3.13 -9.01 2.16
C ILE A 14 1.73 -8.51 1.80
N ALA A 15 1.56 -7.88 0.64
CA ALA A 15 0.27 -7.38 0.16
C ALA A 15 -0.79 -8.51 0.10
N SER A 16 -0.40 -9.68 -0.41
CA SER A 16 -1.27 -10.86 -0.43
C SER A 16 -1.63 -11.34 0.98
N ILE A 17 -0.67 -11.36 1.92
CA ILE A 17 -0.90 -11.77 3.31
C ILE A 17 -1.86 -10.83 4.04
N ILE A 18 -1.76 -9.52 3.79
CA ILE A 18 -2.64 -8.52 4.43
C ILE A 18 -4.02 -8.41 3.76
N GLY A 19 -4.31 -9.25 2.76
CA GLY A 19 -5.65 -9.37 2.19
C GLY A 19 -5.87 -8.62 0.88
N LEU A 20 -4.82 -8.18 0.19
CA LEU A 20 -4.98 -7.69 -1.19
C LEU A 20 -5.43 -8.84 -2.09
N ASN A 21 -6.41 -8.58 -2.95
CA ASN A 21 -7.02 -9.62 -3.77
C ASN A 21 -6.03 -10.24 -4.79
N ASP A 22 -6.33 -11.47 -5.22
CA ASP A 22 -5.46 -12.24 -6.10
C ASP A 22 -5.25 -11.62 -7.48
N ASN A 23 -6.22 -10.85 -7.99
CA ASN A 23 -6.10 -10.21 -9.31
C ASN A 23 -5.04 -9.11 -9.28
N ASP A 24 -5.04 -8.27 -8.24
CA ASP A 24 -4.07 -7.20 -8.10
C ASP A 24 -2.67 -7.73 -7.79
N VAL A 25 -2.60 -8.77 -6.95
CA VAL A 25 -1.35 -9.53 -6.72
C VAL A 25 -0.80 -10.11 -8.02
N LYS A 26 -1.67 -10.67 -8.87
CA LYS A 26 -1.27 -11.22 -10.17
C LYS A 26 -0.77 -10.12 -11.11
N ASN A 27 -1.50 -9.02 -11.23
CA ASN A 27 -1.11 -7.88 -12.07
C ASN A 27 0.27 -7.35 -11.66
N ALA A 28 0.52 -7.17 -10.36
CA ALA A 28 1.82 -6.72 -9.86
C ALA A 28 2.95 -7.73 -10.15
N LYS A 29 2.68 -9.04 -10.11
CA LYS A 29 3.65 -10.08 -10.51
C LYS A 29 3.97 -10.01 -11.99
N ASP A 30 2.97 -9.81 -12.84
CA ASP A 30 3.16 -9.68 -14.29
C ASP A 30 4.04 -8.46 -14.60
N TYR A 31 3.77 -7.30 -13.98
CA TYR A 31 4.64 -6.11 -14.09
C TYR A 31 6.08 -6.39 -13.63
N LEU A 32 6.26 -7.10 -12.51
CA LEU A 32 7.58 -7.47 -12.02
C LEU A 32 8.33 -8.38 -13.02
N MET A 33 7.64 -9.34 -13.64
CA MET A 33 8.20 -10.24 -14.65
C MET A 33 8.63 -9.51 -15.92
N HIS A 34 7.95 -8.42 -16.26
CA HIS A 34 8.28 -7.55 -17.39
C HIS A 34 9.27 -6.42 -17.05
N ASN A 35 9.86 -6.42 -15.84
CA ASN A 35 10.74 -5.37 -15.32
C ASN A 35 10.09 -3.98 -15.20
N GLU A 36 8.77 -3.91 -15.19
CA GLU A 36 7.99 -2.70 -14.98
C GLU A 36 7.88 -2.38 -13.49
N PHE A 37 9.03 -2.13 -12.85
CA PHE A 37 9.16 -2.03 -11.39
C PHE A 37 8.31 -0.91 -10.77
N GLY A 38 8.19 0.23 -11.46
CA GLY A 38 7.35 1.33 -11.03
C GLY A 38 5.88 0.93 -11.01
N LEU A 39 5.38 0.30 -12.07
CA LEU A 39 3.99 -0.18 -12.17
C LEU A 39 3.70 -1.30 -11.15
N CYS A 40 4.65 -2.21 -10.94
CA CYS A 40 4.56 -3.23 -9.90
C CYS A 40 4.34 -2.61 -8.51
N TYR A 41 5.17 -1.63 -8.14
CA TYR A 41 5.06 -0.92 -6.87
C TYR A 41 3.75 -0.13 -6.76
N ASP A 42 3.45 0.67 -7.78
CA ASP A 42 2.29 1.57 -7.83
C ASP A 42 0.97 0.81 -7.73
N THR A 43 0.87 -0.32 -8.45
CA THR A 43 -0.29 -1.21 -8.39
C THR A 43 -0.53 -1.69 -6.96
N ILE A 44 0.50 -2.17 -6.27
CA ILE A 44 0.32 -2.69 -4.91
C ILE A 44 -0.14 -1.59 -3.95
N ILE A 45 0.53 -0.44 -3.92
CA ILE A 45 0.20 0.60 -2.94
C ILE A 45 -1.14 1.26 -3.23
N THR A 46 -1.48 1.45 -4.50
CA THR A 46 -2.75 2.05 -4.92
C THR A 46 -3.90 1.13 -4.53
N GLN A 47 -3.79 -0.16 -4.83
CA GLN A 47 -4.88 -1.09 -4.54
C GLN A 47 -5.06 -1.32 -3.03
N ILE A 48 -3.97 -1.35 -2.24
CA ILE A 48 -4.07 -1.37 -0.76
C ILE A 48 -4.85 -0.16 -0.25
N TYR A 49 -4.61 1.04 -0.82
CA TYR A 49 -5.33 2.25 -0.45
C TYR A 49 -6.79 2.28 -0.91
N GLU A 50 -7.08 1.82 -2.13
CA GLU A 50 -8.45 1.80 -2.66
C GLU A 50 -9.36 0.84 -1.89
N TYR A 51 -8.82 -0.28 -1.40
CA TYR A 51 -9.55 -1.21 -0.55
C TYR A 51 -9.50 -0.89 0.94
N ASP A 52 -8.93 0.26 1.33
CA ASP A 52 -8.76 0.68 2.72
C ASP A 52 -8.12 -0.40 3.61
N ILE A 53 -7.15 -1.15 3.06
CA ILE A 53 -6.46 -2.21 3.79
C ILE A 53 -5.51 -1.56 4.80
N GLU A 54 -5.76 -1.81 6.08
CA GLU A 54 -4.95 -1.29 7.18
C GLU A 54 -3.52 -1.84 7.14
N ILE A 55 -2.56 -0.99 7.47
CA ILE A 55 -1.14 -1.33 7.53
C ILE A 55 -0.52 -0.90 8.84
N ASP A 56 0.58 -1.53 9.23
CA ASP A 56 1.39 -1.04 10.35
C ASP A 56 2.48 -0.06 9.88
N ILE A 57 3.10 0.63 10.85
CA ILE A 57 4.18 1.58 10.58
C ILE A 57 5.41 0.91 9.94
N LYS A 58 5.67 -0.38 10.23
CA LYS A 58 6.83 -1.09 9.69
C LYS A 58 6.66 -1.36 8.20
N PHE A 59 5.45 -1.69 7.78
CA PHE A 59 5.12 -1.90 6.38
C PHE A 59 5.11 -0.57 5.61
N TYR A 60 4.61 0.52 6.21
CA TYR A 60 4.76 1.86 5.62
C TYR A 60 6.23 2.26 5.43
N GLN A 61 7.10 1.98 6.41
CA GLN A 61 8.54 2.21 6.28
C GLN A 61 9.17 1.34 5.20
N PHE A 62 8.68 0.11 5.01
CA PHE A 62 9.12 -0.77 3.93
C PHE A 62 8.73 -0.22 2.56
N ILE A 63 7.48 0.23 2.38
CA ILE A 63 6.99 0.92 1.18
C ILE A 63 7.88 2.13 0.85
N THR A 64 8.15 2.97 1.86
CA THR A 64 9.03 4.14 1.72
C THR A 64 10.42 3.78 1.22
N LYS A 65 11.01 2.70 1.73
CA LYS A 65 12.34 2.23 1.27
C LYS A 65 12.30 1.82 -0.20
N ILE A 66 11.24 1.18 -0.67
CA ILE A 66 11.09 0.79 -2.06
C ILE A 66 10.91 2.02 -2.96
N GLY A 67 10.06 2.98 -2.55
CA GLY A 67 9.89 4.24 -3.26
C GLY A 67 11.22 4.97 -3.47
N ASN A 68 12.06 5.03 -2.43
CA ASN A 68 13.42 5.59 -2.53
C ASN A 68 14.31 4.82 -3.51
N LEU A 69 14.26 3.49 -3.52
CA LEU A 69 15.01 2.66 -4.48
C LEU A 69 14.56 2.86 -5.93
N LEU A 70 13.31 3.27 -6.13
CA LEU A 70 12.71 3.61 -7.43
C LEU A 70 12.91 5.09 -7.81
N ASN A 71 13.59 5.88 -6.97
CA ASN A 71 13.73 7.34 -7.12
C ASN A 71 12.39 8.09 -7.18
N LEU A 72 11.36 7.58 -6.50
CA LEU A 72 10.08 8.25 -6.35
C LEU A 72 10.15 9.31 -5.24
N THR A 73 9.38 10.39 -5.38
CA THR A 73 9.27 11.39 -4.32
C THR A 73 8.30 10.90 -3.25
N HIS A 74 8.41 11.48 -2.06
CA HIS A 74 7.54 11.13 -0.93
C HIS A 74 6.04 11.31 -1.25
N GLU A 75 5.71 12.29 -2.09
CA GLU A 75 4.35 12.58 -2.55
C GLU A 75 3.71 11.39 -3.27
N ASN A 76 4.51 10.53 -3.93
CA ASN A 76 4.00 9.36 -4.66
C ASN A 76 3.42 8.26 -3.75
N TYR A 77 3.69 8.27 -2.45
CA TYR A 77 3.21 7.22 -1.54
C TYR A 77 2.84 7.75 -0.15
N PHE A 78 2.79 9.07 0.04
CA PHE A 78 2.44 9.68 1.32
C PHE A 78 1.02 9.33 1.77
N PHE A 79 0.08 9.19 0.83
CA PHE A 79 -1.32 8.84 1.09
C PHE A 79 -1.48 7.54 1.90
N MET A 80 -0.52 6.61 1.80
CA MET A 80 -0.52 5.36 2.57
C MET A 80 -0.48 5.58 4.09
N LYS A 81 -0.05 6.77 4.57
CA LYS A 81 -0.10 7.08 6.00
C LYS A 81 -1.52 7.09 6.57
N GLU A 82 -2.52 7.32 5.74
CA GLU A 82 -3.93 7.34 6.17
C GLU A 82 -4.45 5.95 6.54
N LEU A 83 -3.75 4.89 6.12
CA LEU A 83 -4.08 3.49 6.42
C LEU A 83 -3.35 2.95 7.65
N ILE A 84 -2.45 3.73 8.26
CA ILE A 84 -1.68 3.25 9.41
C ILE A 84 -2.61 3.11 10.61
N SER A 85 -2.70 1.88 11.12
CA SER A 85 -3.44 1.53 12.34
C SER A 85 -2.44 1.45 13.49
N ASP A 86 -2.44 2.45 14.37
CA ASP A 86 -1.63 2.46 15.60
C ASP A 86 -2.39 3.15 16.75
N GLU A 87 -1.81 3.11 17.95
CA GLU A 87 -2.42 3.68 19.17
C GLU A 87 -2.70 5.19 19.10
N ASN A 88 -2.08 5.91 18.15
CA ASN A 88 -2.21 7.35 17.97
C ASN A 88 -2.89 7.75 16.65
N ASN A 89 -3.18 6.80 15.76
CA ASN A 89 -3.72 7.06 14.42
C ASN A 89 -4.96 6.23 14.14
N ILE A 90 -6.07 6.93 13.90
CA ILE A 90 -7.33 6.34 13.46
C ILE A 90 -7.27 6.16 11.93
N PRO A 91 -7.40 4.94 11.38
CA PRO A 91 -7.38 4.69 9.95
C PRO A 91 -8.49 5.42 9.19
N LYS A 92 -8.27 5.64 7.88
CA LYS A 92 -9.22 6.26 6.95
C LYS A 92 -10.60 5.61 6.99
N SER A 93 -10.67 4.28 6.95
CA SER A 93 -11.92 3.51 7.00
C SER A 93 -12.79 3.89 8.21
N ILE A 94 -12.18 3.96 9.39
CA ILE A 94 -12.87 4.32 10.65
C ILE A 94 -13.29 5.79 10.64
N LYS A 95 -12.43 6.71 10.17
CA LYS A 95 -12.78 8.13 10.03
C LYS A 95 -14.00 8.32 9.13
N SER A 96 -14.04 7.61 7.99
CA SER A 96 -15.16 7.64 7.06
C SER A 96 -16.45 7.09 7.68
N GLU A 97 -16.38 6.02 8.46
CA GLU A 97 -17.56 5.45 9.11
C GLU A 97 -18.11 6.37 10.22
N LEU A 98 -17.23 6.95 11.05
CA LEU A 98 -17.61 7.94 12.06
C LEU A 98 -18.29 9.16 11.43
N ALA A 99 -17.77 9.65 10.29
CA ALA A 99 -18.36 10.78 9.58
C ALA A 99 -19.80 10.50 9.12
N LYS A 100 -20.09 9.28 8.63
CA LYS A 100 -21.45 8.89 8.23
C LYS A 100 -22.41 8.86 9.43
N ILE A 101 -21.96 8.33 10.57
CA ILE A 101 -22.77 8.28 11.79
C ILE A 101 -23.09 9.69 12.26
N ILE A 102 -22.09 10.58 12.35
CA ILE A 102 -22.29 11.96 12.79
C ILE A 102 -23.26 12.70 11.85
N ALA A 103 -23.08 12.55 10.54
CA ALA A 103 -23.96 13.17 9.55
C ALA A 103 -25.41 12.65 9.63
N SER A 104 -25.65 11.45 10.16
CA SER A 104 -26.99 10.91 10.39
C SER A 104 -27.69 11.45 11.65
N LEU A 105 -26.96 12.18 12.51
CA LEU A 105 -27.49 12.78 13.74
C LEU A 105 -27.99 14.22 13.56
N GLU A 106 -27.70 14.85 12.41
CA GLU A 106 -28.18 16.18 11.99
C GLU A 106 -29.53 16.09 11.26
#